data_AF-A0A3D5K296-F1
#
_entry.id   AF-A0A3D5K296-F1
#
_cell.length_a   1.000
_cell.length_b   1.000
_cell.length_c   1.000
_cell.angle_alpha   90.00
_cell.angle_beta   90.00
_cell.angle_gamma   90.00
#
_symmetry.space_group_name_H-M   'P 1'
#
loop_
_entity.id
_entity.type
_entity.pdbx_description
1 polymer ?
#
loop_
_entity_poly.entity_id
_entity_poly.type
_entity_poly.pdbx_seq_one_letter_code
_entity_poly.pdbx_strand_id
1 'polypeptide(L)'
;GIDVPIVSMIHQYLITEPLDAMKACDVEMPVIRDPRSSCYYRREIDSLLIGPYETRDSITYGVDGIDWNLHFHLTPPDLEQLAPWLEISTERFPVFAEAGIKQVVSGPITHTPDGGYLMGPVAGARNYWMCAGASIGITQGPGAGKYLAQWMV
;
A
#
# COMPACT_ATOMS: atom_id res chain seq x y z
N GLY A 1 20.38 18.27 -3.62
CA GLY A 1 21.56 18.27 -4.51
C GLY A 1 21.42 17.29 -5.67
N ILE A 2 20.51 16.31 -5.58
CA ILE A 2 20.11 15.42 -6.67
C ILE A 2 18.60 15.33 -6.57
N ASP A 3 17.91 15.57 -7.68
CA ASP A 3 16.46 15.46 -7.74
C ASP A 3 16.09 14.01 -8.07
N VAL A 4 15.35 13.39 -7.17
CA VAL A 4 14.96 11.99 -7.27
C VAL A 4 13.50 11.95 -7.74
N PRO A 5 13.16 11.24 -8.82
CA PRO A 5 11.81 11.19 -9.35
C PRO A 5 10.96 10.25 -8.49
N ILE A 6 10.60 10.70 -7.28
CA ILE A 6 9.71 10.00 -6.37
C ILE A 6 8.62 10.95 -5.89
N VAL A 7 7.41 10.42 -5.72
CA VAL A 7 6.30 11.12 -5.08
C VAL A 7 5.59 10.15 -4.14
N SER A 8 5.17 10.64 -2.97
CA SER A 8 4.33 9.83 -2.10
C SER A 8 2.87 9.97 -2.52
N MET A 9 2.15 8.86 -2.54
CA MET A 9 0.72 8.80 -2.82
C MET A 9 -0.01 8.26 -1.61
N ILE A 10 -1.18 8.83 -1.29
CA ILE A 10 -2.03 8.27 -0.22
C ILE A 10 -2.56 6.92 -0.69
N HIS A 11 -2.38 5.92 0.16
CA HIS A 11 -2.97 4.60 0.01
C HIS A 11 -3.79 4.27 1.24
N GLN A 12 -4.92 3.62 1.03
CA GLN A 12 -5.86 3.31 2.10
C GLN A 12 -6.25 1.84 2.08
N TYR A 13 -6.47 1.28 3.26
CA TYR A 13 -7.15 0.01 3.41
C TYR A 13 -8.04 0.02 4.64
N LEU A 14 -9.08 -0.79 4.62
CA LEU A 14 -9.99 -0.96 5.74
C LEU A 14 -9.93 -2.38 6.27
N ILE A 15 -10.28 -2.53 7.55
CA ILE A 15 -10.45 -3.79 8.25
C ILE A 15 -11.88 -3.81 8.76
N THR A 16 -12.62 -4.86 8.44
CA THR A 16 -13.99 -5.04 8.92
C THR A 16 -14.03 -5.40 10.40
N GLU A 17 -15.20 -5.29 11.02
CA GLU A 17 -15.51 -6.03 12.23
C GLU A 17 -15.42 -7.56 11.97
N PRO A 18 -15.29 -8.40 13.02
CA PRO A 18 -15.23 -9.84 12.86
C PRO A 18 -16.47 -10.40 12.15
N LEU A 19 -16.26 -11.27 11.16
CA LEU A 19 -17.30 -11.89 10.35
C LEU A 19 -17.45 -13.36 10.72
N ASP A 20 -18.68 -13.83 10.87
CA ASP A 20 -18.93 -15.24 11.21
C ASP A 20 -18.44 -16.19 10.11
N ALA A 21 -18.50 -15.76 8.84
CA ALA A 21 -17.91 -16.49 7.71
C ALA A 21 -16.38 -16.67 7.83
N MET A 22 -15.67 -15.69 8.43
CA MET A 22 -14.22 -15.79 8.66
C MET A 22 -13.91 -16.68 9.87
N LYS A 23 -14.70 -16.58 10.95
CA LYS A 23 -14.57 -17.45 12.13
C LYS A 23 -14.80 -18.92 11.80
N ALA A 24 -15.77 -19.20 10.93
CA ALA A 24 -16.10 -20.55 10.48
C ALA A 24 -15.08 -21.11 9.47
N CYS A 25 -14.08 -20.32 9.06
CA CYS A 25 -13.07 -20.76 8.11
C CYS A 25 -11.91 -21.46 8.84
N ASP A 26 -11.85 -22.78 8.68
CA ASP A 26 -10.82 -23.65 9.31
C ASP A 26 -9.44 -23.55 8.65
N VAL A 27 -9.31 -22.79 7.56
CA VAL A 27 -8.07 -22.61 6.82
C VAL A 27 -7.74 -21.13 6.64
N GLU A 28 -6.45 -20.83 6.48
CA GLU A 28 -6.03 -19.49 6.09
C GLU A 28 -6.44 -19.24 4.63
N MET A 29 -7.23 -18.19 4.41
CA MET A 29 -7.61 -17.79 3.06
C MET A 29 -6.40 -17.24 2.31
N PRO A 30 -6.23 -17.55 1.02
CA PRO A 30 -5.18 -16.95 0.22
C PRO A 30 -5.40 -15.43 0.12
N VAL A 31 -4.30 -14.69 -0.04
CA VAL A 31 -4.37 -13.28 -0.42
C VAL A 31 -4.91 -13.21 -1.85
N ILE A 32 -5.92 -12.36 -2.06
CA ILE A 32 -6.61 -12.23 -3.35
C ILE A 32 -6.34 -10.85 -3.92
N ARG A 33 -6.13 -10.77 -5.23
CA ARG A 33 -6.13 -9.53 -6.00
C ARG A 33 -7.27 -9.60 -7.01
N ASP A 34 -8.21 -8.67 -6.95
CA ASP A 34 -9.25 -8.52 -7.98
C ASP A 34 -8.95 -7.29 -8.85
N PRO A 35 -8.53 -7.48 -10.10
CA PRO A 35 -8.33 -6.38 -11.03
C PRO A 35 -9.61 -5.60 -11.36
N ARG A 36 -10.79 -6.21 -11.24
CA ARG A 36 -12.07 -5.56 -11.58
C ARG A 36 -12.46 -4.50 -10.58
N SER A 37 -12.34 -4.78 -9.28
CA SER A 37 -12.51 -3.80 -8.21
C SER A 37 -11.23 -3.01 -7.93
N SER A 38 -10.11 -3.30 -8.61
CA SER A 38 -8.78 -2.76 -8.31
C SER A 38 -8.38 -2.95 -6.83
N CYS A 39 -8.83 -4.02 -6.19
CA CYS A 39 -8.62 -4.26 -4.76
C CYS A 39 -7.70 -5.46 -4.51
N TYR A 40 -7.06 -5.48 -3.35
CA TYR A 40 -6.57 -6.69 -2.72
C TYR A 40 -7.37 -7.00 -1.45
N TYR A 41 -7.41 -8.28 -1.11
CA TYR A 41 -8.11 -8.82 0.04
C TYR A 41 -7.21 -9.77 0.79
N ARG A 42 -7.26 -9.73 2.12
CA ARG A 42 -6.71 -10.80 2.95
C ARG A 42 -7.55 -10.99 4.21
N ARG A 43 -7.51 -12.20 4.75
CA ARG A 43 -8.02 -12.46 6.09
C ARG A 43 -7.15 -11.71 7.11
N GLU A 44 -7.80 -11.07 8.08
CA GLU A 44 -7.18 -10.42 9.22
C GLU A 44 -7.81 -11.01 10.49
N ILE A 45 -7.24 -12.11 10.99
CA ILE A 45 -7.84 -12.89 12.10
C ILE A 45 -9.27 -13.33 11.73
N ASP A 46 -10.29 -12.76 12.34
CA ASP A 46 -11.71 -13.04 12.07
C ASP A 46 -12.35 -11.94 11.21
N SER A 47 -11.58 -11.00 10.70
CA SER A 47 -12.01 -9.89 9.86
C SER A 47 -11.55 -10.06 8.42
N LEU A 48 -12.10 -9.24 7.53
CA LEU A 48 -11.63 -9.04 6.18
C LEU A 48 -10.87 -7.71 6.09
N LEU A 49 -9.68 -7.73 5.47
CA LEU A 49 -8.98 -6.52 5.05
C LEU A 49 -9.22 -6.30 3.56
N ILE A 50 -9.60 -5.08 3.20
CA ILE A 50 -9.80 -4.65 1.81
C ILE A 50 -8.98 -3.40 1.55
N GLY A 51 -8.12 -3.45 0.54
CA GLY A 51 -7.37 -2.28 0.09
C GLY A 51 -7.58 -2.00 -1.39
N PRO A 52 -8.40 -1.00 -1.74
CA PRO A 52 -8.49 -0.50 -3.10
C PRO A 52 -7.18 0.15 -3.55
N TYR A 53 -6.93 0.13 -4.85
CA TYR A 53 -5.98 0.99 -5.54
C TYR A 53 -6.78 1.85 -6.50
N GLU A 54 -6.95 3.12 -6.15
CA GLU A 54 -7.75 4.07 -6.90
C GLU A 54 -7.14 4.28 -8.29
N THR A 55 -7.94 4.06 -9.34
CA THR A 55 -7.51 4.24 -10.73
C THR A 55 -7.71 5.66 -11.25
N ARG A 56 -8.25 6.55 -10.41
CA ARG A 56 -8.52 7.95 -10.68
C ARG A 56 -8.53 8.72 -9.37
N ASP A 57 -8.37 10.04 -9.45
CA ASP A 57 -8.49 10.94 -8.30
C ASP A 57 -7.50 10.62 -7.16
N SER A 58 -6.35 10.02 -7.49
CA SER A 58 -5.29 9.66 -6.53
C SER A 58 -4.65 10.91 -5.91
N ILE A 59 -4.37 10.85 -4.61
CA ILE A 59 -3.89 12.00 -3.84
C ILE A 59 -2.38 11.90 -3.62
N THR A 60 -1.66 12.97 -3.99
CA THR A 60 -0.23 13.10 -3.67
C THR A 60 -0.03 13.60 -2.24
N TYR A 61 1.10 13.26 -1.64
CA TYR A 61 1.44 13.65 -0.27
C TYR A 61 2.86 14.20 -0.19
N GLY A 62 3.02 15.30 0.54
CA GLY A 62 4.34 15.88 0.82
C GLY A 62 5.04 16.56 -0.35
N VAL A 63 4.28 17.03 -1.35
CA VAL A 63 4.85 17.69 -2.54
C VAL A 63 5.63 18.96 -2.20
N ASP A 64 5.22 19.66 -1.14
CA ASP A 64 5.90 20.86 -0.62
C ASP A 64 6.91 20.53 0.49
N GLY A 65 7.21 19.24 0.69
CA GLY A 65 8.08 18.73 1.75
C GLY A 65 7.33 17.99 2.85
N ILE A 66 8.09 17.22 3.63
CA ILE A 66 7.62 16.47 4.81
C ILE A 66 8.34 17.01 6.05
N ASP A 67 7.60 17.16 7.15
CA ASP A 67 8.20 17.48 8.44
C ASP A 67 9.14 16.35 8.89
N TRP A 68 10.40 16.70 9.15
CA TRP A 68 11.43 15.78 9.61
C TRP A 68 11.13 15.14 10.97
N ASN A 69 10.25 15.74 11.77
CA ASN A 69 9.83 15.18 13.05
C ASN A 69 8.65 14.22 12.93
N LEU A 70 8.13 14.00 11.72
CA LEU A 70 6.97 13.14 11.51
C LEU A 70 7.37 11.66 11.60
N HIS A 71 6.75 10.94 12.54
CA HIS A 71 6.94 9.50 12.74
C HIS A 71 5.63 8.89 13.22
N PHE A 72 5.35 7.63 12.84
CA PHE A 72 4.09 6.92 13.13
C PHE A 72 2.83 7.74 12.79
N HIS A 73 2.86 8.47 11.67
CA HIS A 73 1.76 9.30 11.22
C HIS A 73 0.90 8.58 10.19
N LEU A 74 -0.41 8.68 10.37
CA LEU A 74 -1.42 8.30 9.38
C LEU A 74 -2.22 9.54 9.00
N THR A 75 -2.62 9.62 7.74
CA THR A 75 -3.50 10.66 7.25
C THR A 75 -4.95 10.35 7.65
N PRO A 76 -5.83 11.36 7.74
CA PRO A 76 -7.26 11.12 7.90
C PRO A 76 -7.77 10.22 6.77
N PRO A 77 -8.58 9.18 7.08
CA PRO A 77 -9.15 8.32 6.05
C PRO A 77 -10.25 9.05 5.26
N ASP A 78 -10.39 8.68 3.99
CA ASP A 78 -11.43 9.14 3.07
C ASP A 78 -12.12 7.93 2.45
N LEU A 79 -13.22 7.49 3.07
CA LEU A 79 -14.02 6.36 2.58
C LEU A 79 -14.84 6.70 1.33
N GLU A 80 -15.22 7.97 1.16
CA GLU A 80 -15.98 8.42 -0.01
C GLU A 80 -15.15 8.28 -1.28
N GLN A 81 -13.86 8.59 -1.19
CA GLN A 81 -12.91 8.30 -2.26
C GLN A 81 -12.92 6.81 -2.62
N LEU A 82 -12.90 5.92 -1.63
CA LEU A 82 -12.81 4.46 -1.84
C LEU A 82 -14.13 3.81 -2.32
N ALA A 83 -15.27 4.46 -2.08
CA ALA A 83 -16.60 3.89 -2.28
C ALA A 83 -16.81 3.19 -3.63
N PRO A 84 -16.41 3.76 -4.79
CA PRO A 84 -16.64 3.12 -6.09
C PRO A 84 -16.00 1.73 -6.24
N TRP A 85 -14.84 1.52 -5.60
CA TRP A 85 -14.12 0.24 -5.64
C TRP A 85 -14.62 -0.75 -4.56
N LEU A 86 -15.03 -0.21 -3.42
CA LEU A 86 -15.64 -0.99 -2.33
C LEU A 86 -17.01 -1.54 -2.73
N GLU A 87 -17.82 -0.76 -3.44
CA GLU A 87 -19.11 -1.21 -3.98
C GLU A 87 -18.94 -2.44 -4.88
N ILE A 88 -18.01 -2.42 -5.83
CA ILE A 88 -17.70 -3.57 -6.69
C ILE A 88 -17.18 -4.75 -5.86
N SER A 89 -16.44 -4.49 -4.79
CA SER A 89 -15.92 -5.52 -3.89
C SER A 89 -17.04 -6.32 -3.20
N THR A 90 -18.21 -5.71 -2.97
CA THR A 90 -19.38 -6.42 -2.41
C THR A 90 -19.91 -7.51 -3.36
N GLU A 91 -19.74 -7.36 -4.68
CA GLU A 91 -20.09 -8.41 -5.65
C GLU A 91 -19.20 -9.66 -5.50
N ARG A 92 -17.96 -9.49 -5.01
CA ARG A 92 -17.00 -10.58 -4.80
C ARG A 92 -17.07 -11.19 -3.42
N PHE A 93 -17.26 -10.35 -2.42
CA PHE A 93 -17.39 -10.73 -1.03
C PHE A 93 -18.75 -10.24 -0.52
N PRO A 94 -19.86 -10.95 -0.77
CA PRO A 94 -21.17 -10.54 -0.27
C PRO A 94 -21.21 -10.32 1.24
N VAL A 95 -20.40 -11.09 2.00
CA VAL A 95 -20.22 -10.93 3.45
C VAL A 95 -19.66 -9.56 3.86
N PHE A 96 -19.05 -8.81 2.93
CA PHE A 96 -18.59 -7.44 3.16
C PHE A 96 -19.73 -6.42 3.08
N ALA A 97 -20.79 -6.68 2.31
CA ALA A 97 -21.89 -5.72 2.12
C ALA A 97 -22.61 -5.35 3.42
N GLU A 98 -22.63 -6.28 4.38
CA GLU A 98 -23.28 -6.14 5.68
C GLU A 98 -22.27 -5.91 6.83
N ALA A 99 -20.99 -5.81 6.51
CA ALA A 99 -19.93 -5.73 7.50
C ALA A 99 -19.78 -4.31 8.08
N GLY A 100 -19.63 -4.22 9.40
CA GLY A 100 -19.11 -3.00 10.04
C GLY A 100 -17.65 -2.76 9.66
N ILE A 101 -17.21 -1.51 9.66
CA ILE A 101 -15.80 -1.13 9.48
C ILE A 101 -15.19 -0.91 10.86
N LYS A 102 -14.18 -1.71 11.22
CA LYS A 102 -13.45 -1.59 12.49
C LYS A 102 -12.41 -0.48 12.44
N GLN A 103 -11.69 -0.38 11.34
CA GLN A 103 -10.58 0.55 11.19
C GLN A 103 -10.34 0.87 9.72
N VAL A 104 -9.96 2.11 9.44
CA VAL A 104 -9.39 2.51 8.15
C VAL A 104 -7.98 3.03 8.41
N VAL A 105 -7.02 2.51 7.66
CA VAL A 105 -5.63 2.94 7.70
C VAL A 105 -5.36 3.70 6.41
N SER A 106 -4.94 4.95 6.54
CA SER A 106 -4.63 5.85 5.43
C SER A 106 -3.23 6.39 5.63
N GLY A 107 -2.35 6.20 4.64
CA GLY A 107 -0.97 6.63 4.76
C GLY A 107 -0.23 6.72 3.43
N PRO A 108 0.87 7.47 3.38
CA PRO A 108 1.65 7.67 2.18
C PRO A 108 2.50 6.45 1.81
N ILE A 109 2.54 6.13 0.51
CA ILE A 109 3.46 5.16 -0.09
C ILE A 109 4.27 5.85 -1.18
N THR A 110 5.59 5.68 -1.16
CA THR A 110 6.48 6.25 -2.17
C THR A 110 6.37 5.51 -3.50
N HIS A 111 6.19 6.27 -4.57
CA HIS A 111 6.10 5.78 -5.94
C HIS A 111 7.13 6.45 -6.83
N THR A 112 7.64 5.70 -7.80
CA THR A 112 8.40 6.17 -8.96
C THR A 112 7.47 6.27 -10.17
N PRO A 113 7.85 7.01 -11.23
CA PRO A 113 7.03 7.15 -12.44
C PRO A 113 6.64 5.84 -13.13
N ASP A 114 7.47 4.80 -13.01
CA ASP A 114 7.27 3.48 -13.65
C ASP A 114 6.93 2.37 -12.64
N GLY A 115 6.84 2.69 -11.35
CA GLY A 115 6.64 1.73 -10.27
C GLY A 115 7.87 0.85 -9.97
N GLY A 116 9.00 1.10 -10.64
CA GLY A 116 10.28 0.43 -10.40
C GLY A 116 10.96 0.91 -9.13
N TYR A 117 11.83 0.06 -8.57
CA TYR A 117 12.62 0.39 -7.39
C TYR A 117 13.88 1.17 -7.79
N LEU A 118 14.16 2.31 -7.16
CA LEU A 118 15.40 3.06 -7.41
C LEU A 118 16.55 2.44 -6.60
N MET A 119 17.43 1.72 -7.28
CA MET A 119 18.50 0.95 -6.65
C MET A 119 19.83 1.07 -7.39
N GLY A 120 20.90 1.31 -6.64
CA GLY A 120 22.27 1.27 -7.17
C GLY A 120 23.07 2.56 -7.00
N PRO A 121 24.22 2.68 -7.67
CA PRO A 121 25.07 3.85 -7.58
C PRO A 121 24.41 5.03 -8.30
N VAL A 122 24.45 6.20 -7.66
CA VAL A 122 23.84 7.40 -8.22
C VAL A 122 24.82 8.12 -9.14
N ALA A 123 24.37 8.40 -10.37
CA ALA A 123 25.17 9.10 -11.35
C ALA A 123 25.63 10.48 -10.85
N GLY A 124 26.89 10.82 -11.08
CA GLY A 124 27.47 12.11 -10.67
C GLY A 124 27.86 12.23 -9.20
N ALA A 125 27.62 11.21 -8.36
CA ALA A 125 27.97 11.22 -6.95
C ALA A 125 28.83 10.00 -6.57
N ARG A 126 30.08 10.25 -6.16
CA ARG A 126 31.01 9.19 -5.77
C ARG A 126 30.59 8.58 -4.43
N ASN A 127 30.56 7.25 -4.37
CA ASN A 127 30.19 6.48 -3.17
C ASN A 127 28.80 6.80 -2.61
N TYR A 128 27.87 7.27 -3.46
CA TYR A 128 26.48 7.53 -3.09
C TYR A 128 25.57 6.49 -3.75
N TRP A 129 24.75 5.83 -2.94
CA TRP A 129 23.92 4.70 -3.35
C TRP A 129 22.46 4.97 -3.00
N MET A 130 21.55 4.50 -3.86
CA MET A 130 20.12 4.62 -3.66
C MET A 130 19.50 3.25 -3.39
N CYS A 131 18.50 3.25 -2.50
CA CYS A 131 17.62 2.13 -2.22
C CYS A 131 16.25 2.68 -1.81
N ALA A 132 15.53 3.29 -2.76
CA ALA A 132 14.35 4.11 -2.49
C ALA A 132 13.23 3.89 -3.53
N GLY A 133 12.09 4.56 -3.35
CA GLY A 133 10.98 4.53 -4.32
C GLY A 133 10.17 3.23 -4.30
N ALA A 134 10.08 2.57 -3.15
CA ALA A 134 9.46 1.25 -3.04
C ALA A 134 7.94 1.34 -2.80
N SER A 135 7.13 1.02 -3.80
CA SER A 135 5.67 0.94 -3.66
C SER A 135 5.19 -0.34 -2.96
N ILE A 136 5.99 -1.42 -3.03
CA ILE A 136 5.74 -2.72 -2.39
C ILE A 136 6.95 -3.17 -1.55
N GLY A 137 7.49 -2.24 -0.75
CA GLY A 137 8.74 -2.38 -0.02
C GLY A 137 8.82 -3.58 0.94
N ILE A 138 7.70 -4.05 1.48
CA ILE A 138 7.67 -5.28 2.31
C ILE A 138 8.08 -6.51 1.49
N THR A 139 7.53 -6.64 0.28
CA THR A 139 7.81 -7.77 -0.62
C THR A 139 9.18 -7.65 -1.28
N GLN A 140 9.56 -6.44 -1.70
CA GLN A 140 10.81 -6.19 -2.43
C GLN A 140 12.03 -6.03 -1.50
N GLY A 141 11.84 -5.56 -0.27
CA GLY A 141 12.91 -5.12 0.64
C GLY A 141 14.01 -6.16 0.88
N PRO A 142 13.69 -7.42 1.23
CA PRO A 142 14.73 -8.44 1.45
C PRO A 142 15.58 -8.71 0.20
N GLY A 143 14.95 -8.78 -0.97
CA GLY A 143 15.65 -8.96 -2.25
C GLY A 143 16.50 -7.75 -2.61
N ALA A 144 15.95 -6.55 -2.44
CA ALA A 144 16.64 -5.28 -2.66
C ALA A 144 17.89 -5.14 -1.79
N GLY A 145 17.77 -5.42 -0.49
CA GLY A 145 18.89 -5.35 0.45
C GLY A 145 20.01 -6.32 0.08
N LYS A 146 19.68 -7.56 -0.25
CA LYS A 146 20.66 -8.55 -0.72
C LYS A 146 21.38 -8.08 -1.99
N TYR A 147 20.62 -7.66 -3.00
CA TYR A 147 21.19 -7.27 -4.29
C TYR A 147 22.10 -6.05 -4.16
N LEU A 148 21.65 -5.03 -3.42
CA LEU A 148 22.45 -3.83 -3.18
C LEU A 148 23.74 -4.16 -2.42
N ALA A 149 23.67 -4.98 -1.38
CA ALA A 149 24.85 -5.40 -0.63
C ALA A 149 25.87 -6.13 -1.52
N GLN A 150 25.40 -7.00 -2.42
CA GLN A 150 26.25 -7.68 -3.40
C GLN A 150 26.85 -6.76 -4.46
N TRP A 151 26.18 -5.66 -4.78
CA TRP A 151 26.69 -4.69 -5.77
C TRP A 151 27.75 -3.76 -5.16
N MET A 152 27.68 -3.51 -3.86
CA MET A 152 28.63 -2.64 -3.16
C MET A 152 30.00 -3.30 -2.90
N VAL A 153 30.07 -4.64 -2.89
CA VAL A 153 31.29 -5.42 -2.60
C VAL A 153 31.86 -6.08 -3.85
#